data_AF-A0A0A0ES22-F1
#
_entry.id   AF-A0A0A0ES22-F1
#
_cell.length_a   1.000
_cell.length_b   1.000
_cell.length_c   1.000
_cell.angle_alpha   90.00
_cell.angle_beta   90.00
_cell.angle_gamma   90.00
#
_symmetry.space_group_name_H-M   'P 1'
#
loop_
_entity.id
_entity.type
_entity.pdbx_description
1 polymer ?
#
loop_
_entity_poly.entity_id
_entity_poly.type
_entity_poly.pdbx_seq_one_letter_code
_entity_poly.pdbx_strand_id
1 'polypeptide(L)'
;MRVIRGATNVGKAGVLRRGLAQAEHELIVTIDGDSWVYTDAIQRIVERYLADPPGTRAVAGSVLARNSRQNWLTRVQEWDYFHGIAAVKRMQSMYHGTLVAQGAFSLYDRQALVEAGGWPDCVGEDIVVSWAFLERGHRIGYCEDAIVFTNVPDRLRQFAQQRKRWSRGLIEAFKSHPKLLHKRRMSLLFIWWNVLFLPLDLVYTFVFIPGVIAAVFGHYYIVGIMTLLVLPLAVLWNGFIYRVQRRMFKRQDLRIRRNPLGFLVYMLVYSMILQPICVWGYVSELAGLRKNWGTK
;
A
#
# COMPACT_ATOMS: atom_id res chain seq x y z
N MET A 1 15.23 -26.18 -3.98
CA MET A 1 15.37 -24.70 -4.02
C MET A 1 16.41 -24.35 -5.07
N ARG A 2 16.05 -23.56 -6.08
CA ARG A 2 16.97 -23.09 -7.13
C ARG A 2 17.38 -21.65 -6.82
N VAL A 3 18.68 -21.36 -6.80
CA VAL A 3 19.22 -20.02 -6.55
C VAL A 3 19.83 -19.48 -7.83
N ILE A 4 19.37 -18.31 -8.28
CA ILE A 4 19.89 -17.63 -9.46
C ILE A 4 20.73 -16.44 -8.98
N ARG A 5 22.05 -16.51 -9.15
CA ARG A 5 22.95 -15.42 -8.76
C ARG A 5 23.07 -14.41 -9.91
N GLY A 6 22.92 -13.13 -9.59
CA GLY A 6 23.21 -12.05 -10.54
C GLY A 6 24.66 -11.60 -10.45
N ALA A 7 25.29 -11.32 -11.60
CA ALA A 7 26.63 -10.73 -11.65
C ALA A 7 26.65 -9.28 -11.14
N THR A 8 25.56 -8.55 -11.36
CA THR A 8 25.39 -7.15 -10.93
C THR A 8 24.02 -6.92 -10.30
N ASN A 9 23.92 -5.85 -9.51
CA ASN A 9 22.64 -5.39 -8.98
C ASN A 9 21.85 -4.68 -10.09
N VAL A 10 20.71 -5.25 -10.46
CA VAL A 10 19.80 -4.76 -11.52
C VAL A 10 18.47 -4.24 -10.96
N GLY A 11 18.41 -3.98 -9.65
CA GLY A 11 17.18 -3.58 -8.97
C GLY A 11 16.16 -4.71 -8.81
N LYS A 12 15.09 -4.43 -8.05
CA LYS A 12 14.05 -5.40 -7.71
C LYS A 12 13.32 -5.90 -8.96
N ALA A 13 12.84 -5.00 -9.82
CA ALA A 13 12.13 -5.36 -11.05
C ALA A 13 12.98 -6.26 -11.98
N GLY A 14 14.28 -5.96 -12.14
CA GLY A 14 15.18 -6.78 -12.94
C GLY A 14 15.44 -8.18 -12.35
N VAL A 15 15.49 -8.31 -11.02
CA VAL A 15 15.57 -9.63 -10.35
C VAL A 15 14.27 -10.41 -10.54
N LEU A 16 13.11 -9.76 -10.38
CA LEU A 16 11.81 -10.39 -10.57
C LEU A 16 11.60 -10.89 -12.00
N ARG A 17 11.98 -10.10 -13.03
CA ARG A 17 11.93 -10.54 -14.44
C ARG A 17 12.80 -11.78 -14.71
N ARG A 18 14.00 -11.82 -14.14
CA ARG A 18 14.87 -13.01 -14.24
C ARG A 18 14.28 -14.23 -13.56
N GLY A 19 13.64 -14.04 -12.40
CA GLY A 19 12.89 -15.09 -11.71
C GLY A 19 11.74 -15.62 -12.56
N LEU A 20 10.93 -14.73 -13.15
CA LEU A 20 9.80 -15.09 -14.00
C LEU A 20 10.22 -15.90 -15.23
N ALA A 21 11.32 -15.53 -15.87
CA ALA A 21 11.85 -16.24 -17.04
C ALA A 21 12.27 -17.69 -16.72
N GLN A 22 12.60 -17.98 -15.47
CA GLN A 22 13.00 -19.31 -15.00
C GLN A 22 11.86 -20.04 -14.28
N ALA A 23 10.71 -19.40 -14.09
CA ALA A 23 9.58 -20.00 -13.40
C ALA A 23 8.81 -20.93 -14.34
N GLU A 24 8.62 -22.17 -13.88
CA GLU A 24 8.01 -23.26 -14.65
C GLU A 24 6.54 -23.50 -14.27
N HIS A 25 6.09 -22.94 -13.16
CA HIS A 25 4.78 -23.24 -12.57
C HIS A 25 3.75 -22.16 -12.92
N GLU A 26 2.48 -22.53 -12.96
CA GLU A 26 1.37 -21.64 -13.35
C GLU A 26 1.14 -20.47 -12.39
N LEU A 27 1.46 -20.65 -11.11
CA LEU A 27 1.29 -19.64 -10.07
C LEU A 27 2.66 -19.13 -9.61
N ILE A 28 2.80 -17.81 -9.59
CA ILE A 28 4.01 -17.11 -9.15
C ILE A 28 3.71 -16.38 -7.86
N VAL A 29 4.44 -16.70 -6.80
CA VAL A 29 4.36 -15.98 -5.53
C VAL A 29 5.62 -15.16 -5.33
N THR A 30 5.46 -13.86 -5.10
CA THR A 30 6.57 -12.96 -4.77
C THR A 30 6.57 -12.67 -3.27
N ILE A 31 7.73 -12.82 -2.62
CA ILE A 31 7.92 -12.50 -1.21
C ILE A 31 9.18 -11.64 -1.07
N ASP A 32 9.10 -10.54 -0.34
CA ASP A 32 10.27 -9.70 -0.06
C ASP A 32 11.26 -10.44 0.87
N GLY A 33 12.57 -10.26 0.64
CA GLY A 33 13.61 -10.97 1.40
C GLY A 33 13.69 -10.61 2.89
N ASP A 34 13.05 -9.52 3.32
CA ASP A 34 12.92 -9.08 4.71
C ASP A 34 11.54 -9.40 5.31
N SER A 35 10.89 -10.45 4.81
CA SER A 35 9.52 -10.83 5.18
C SER A 35 9.43 -12.25 5.73
N TRP A 36 8.60 -12.43 6.75
CA TRP A 36 8.33 -13.70 7.44
C TRP A 36 6.89 -14.13 7.14
N VAL A 37 6.77 -15.22 6.39
CA VAL A 37 5.48 -15.81 6.01
C VAL A 37 4.84 -16.47 7.23
N TYR A 38 3.60 -16.11 7.55
CA TYR A 38 2.86 -16.73 8.63
C TYR A 38 2.41 -18.14 8.25
N THR A 39 2.11 -18.97 9.25
CA THR A 39 1.64 -20.35 9.04
C THR A 39 0.45 -20.37 8.06
N ASP A 40 0.52 -21.30 7.11
CA ASP A 40 -0.47 -21.51 6.03
C ASP A 40 -0.70 -20.33 5.08
N ALA A 41 0.05 -19.23 5.17
CA ALA A 41 -0.23 -18.04 4.34
C ALA A 41 -0.11 -18.33 2.83
N ILE A 42 0.80 -19.21 2.42
CA ILE A 42 0.92 -19.64 1.01
C ILE A 42 -0.28 -20.50 0.59
N GLN A 43 -0.74 -21.41 1.46
CA GLN A 43 -1.93 -22.21 1.18
C GLN A 43 -3.15 -21.30 1.05
N ARG A 44 -3.37 -20.38 2.00
CA ARG A 44 -4.51 -19.46 2.02
C ARG A 44 -4.57 -18.55 0.81
N ILE A 45 -3.43 -18.00 0.35
CA ILE A 45 -3.43 -17.13 -0.83
C ILE A 45 -3.75 -17.91 -2.11
N VAL A 46 -3.36 -19.18 -2.19
CA VAL A 46 -3.72 -20.09 -3.29
C VAL A 46 -5.20 -20.45 -3.23
N GLU A 47 -5.71 -20.87 -2.06
CA GLU A 47 -7.14 -21.14 -1.84
C GLU A 47 -8.00 -19.93 -2.22
N ARG A 48 -7.56 -18.72 -1.81
CA ARG A 48 -8.23 -17.47 -2.18
C ARG A 48 -8.25 -17.25 -3.69
N TYR A 49 -7.13 -17.48 -4.37
CA TYR A 49 -7.06 -17.36 -5.83
C TYR A 49 -8.03 -18.32 -6.53
N LEU A 50 -8.09 -19.57 -6.09
CA LEU A 50 -8.97 -20.59 -6.65
C LEU A 50 -10.46 -20.33 -6.37
N ALA A 51 -10.78 -19.74 -5.22
CA ALA A 51 -12.15 -19.42 -4.81
C ALA A 51 -12.67 -18.08 -5.35
N ASP A 52 -11.78 -17.17 -5.74
CA ASP A 52 -12.17 -15.85 -6.26
C ASP A 52 -12.85 -15.99 -7.65
N PRO A 53 -13.71 -15.02 -8.04
CA PRO A 53 -14.45 -15.12 -9.28
C PRO A 53 -13.57 -15.27 -10.53
N PRO A 54 -14.10 -15.87 -11.62
CA PRO A 54 -13.39 -15.98 -12.88
C PRO A 54 -12.82 -14.63 -13.36
N GLY A 55 -11.60 -14.68 -13.89
CA GLY A 55 -10.85 -13.50 -14.34
C GLY A 55 -9.99 -12.84 -13.26
N THR A 56 -9.97 -13.38 -12.04
CA THR A 56 -8.95 -13.05 -11.04
C THR A 56 -7.61 -13.64 -11.48
N ARG A 57 -6.60 -12.78 -11.65
CA ARG A 57 -5.26 -13.18 -12.12
C ARG A 57 -4.13 -12.79 -11.18
N ALA A 58 -4.46 -12.13 -10.07
CA ALA A 58 -3.54 -11.86 -8.99
C ALA A 58 -4.31 -11.76 -7.66
N VAL A 59 -3.66 -12.11 -6.56
CA VAL A 59 -4.18 -11.94 -5.20
C VAL A 59 -3.10 -11.33 -4.34
N ALA A 60 -3.44 -10.24 -3.65
CA ALA A 60 -2.55 -9.59 -2.71
C ALA A 60 -2.71 -10.24 -1.32
N GLY A 61 -1.60 -10.59 -0.68
CA GLY A 61 -1.61 -11.01 0.72
C GLY A 61 -1.68 -9.83 1.69
N SER A 62 -1.91 -10.13 2.96
CA SER A 62 -1.90 -9.16 4.05
C SER A 62 -0.47 -8.96 4.58
N VAL A 63 -0.02 -7.71 4.62
CA VAL A 63 1.32 -7.34 5.10
C VAL A 63 1.19 -6.63 6.44
N LEU A 64 1.87 -7.14 7.46
CA LEU A 64 1.85 -6.61 8.83
C LEU A 64 3.26 -6.22 9.31
N ALA A 65 3.32 -5.25 10.22
CA ALA A 65 4.59 -4.79 10.78
C ALA A 65 5.11 -5.77 11.86
N ARG A 66 6.34 -6.28 11.68
CA ARG A 66 7.00 -7.17 12.65
C ARG A 66 7.65 -6.40 13.80
N ASN A 67 8.35 -5.32 13.47
CA ASN A 67 9.21 -4.57 14.40
C ASN A 67 8.48 -3.40 15.09
N SER A 68 7.15 -3.49 15.28
CA SER A 68 6.33 -2.43 15.88
C SER A 68 6.71 -2.06 17.32
N ARG A 69 7.62 -2.80 17.96
CA ARG A 69 8.09 -2.57 19.33
C ARG A 69 9.32 -1.66 19.41
N GLN A 70 10.01 -1.39 18.31
CA GLN A 70 11.32 -0.73 18.33
C GLN A 70 11.25 0.74 18.77
N ASN A 71 10.31 1.52 18.23
CA ASN A 71 10.18 2.95 18.55
C ASN A 71 8.79 3.52 18.22
N TRP A 72 8.57 4.81 18.50
CA TRP A 72 7.29 5.47 18.23
C TRP A 72 6.87 5.44 16.75
N LEU A 73 7.82 5.53 15.81
CA LEU A 73 7.54 5.52 14.37
C LEU A 73 7.06 4.14 13.89
N THR A 74 7.73 3.07 14.34
CA THR A 74 7.29 1.68 14.06
C THR A 74 5.94 1.37 14.70
N ARG A 75 5.64 1.94 15.88
CA ARG A 75 4.34 1.83 16.58
C ARG A 75 3.19 2.48 15.81
N VAL A 76 3.43 3.61 15.17
CA VAL A 76 2.44 4.31 14.34
C VAL A 76 2.21 3.57 13.03
N GLN A 77 3.29 3.07 12.41
CA GLN A 77 3.19 2.29 11.17
C GLN A 77 2.45 0.96 11.36
N GLU A 78 2.51 0.34 12.53
CA GLU A 78 1.66 -0.83 12.86
C GLU A 78 0.18 -0.52 12.61
N TRP A 79 -0.28 0.66 13.06
CA TRP A 79 -1.64 1.13 12.79
C TRP A 79 -1.86 1.46 11.33
N ASP A 80 -0.91 2.06 10.63
CA ASP A 80 -1.10 2.34 9.21
C ASP A 80 -1.26 1.06 8.35
N TYR A 81 -0.43 0.05 8.58
CA TYR A 81 -0.52 -1.22 7.86
C TYR A 81 -1.81 -1.99 8.21
N PHE A 82 -2.14 -2.05 9.51
CA PHE A 82 -3.30 -2.79 10.01
C PHE A 82 -4.64 -2.07 9.78
N HIS A 83 -4.68 -0.77 10.01
CA HIS A 83 -5.90 0.03 9.99
C HIS A 83 -6.14 0.68 8.63
N GLY A 84 -5.13 1.37 8.09
CA GLY A 84 -5.24 2.09 6.82
C GLY A 84 -5.22 1.14 5.63
N ILE A 85 -4.05 0.55 5.38
CA ILE A 85 -3.77 -0.23 4.17
C ILE A 85 -4.68 -1.46 4.05
N ALA A 86 -4.75 -2.29 5.11
CA ALA A 86 -5.56 -3.50 5.06
C ALA A 86 -7.07 -3.21 4.93
N ALA A 87 -7.59 -2.15 5.56
CA ALA A 87 -9.02 -1.83 5.46
C ALA A 87 -9.38 -1.35 4.04
N VAL A 88 -8.56 -0.48 3.45
CA VAL A 88 -8.75 0.00 2.07
C VAL A 88 -8.67 -1.17 1.09
N LYS A 89 -7.68 -2.06 1.23
CA LYS A 89 -7.55 -3.24 0.36
C LYS A 89 -8.73 -4.18 0.45
N ARG A 90 -9.23 -4.45 1.66
CA ARG A 90 -10.45 -5.25 1.85
C ARG A 90 -11.65 -4.59 1.17
N MET A 91 -11.84 -3.28 1.36
CA MET A 91 -12.90 -2.54 0.69
C MET A 91 -12.78 -2.69 -0.83
N GLN A 92 -11.60 -2.44 -1.40
CA GLN A 92 -11.36 -2.59 -2.84
C GLN A 92 -11.65 -4.02 -3.33
N SER A 93 -11.24 -5.04 -2.58
CA SER A 93 -11.44 -6.45 -2.96
C SER A 93 -12.92 -6.87 -2.95
N MET A 94 -13.76 -6.31 -2.06
CA MET A 94 -15.21 -6.56 -2.07
C MET A 94 -15.87 -6.12 -3.39
N TYR A 95 -15.27 -5.16 -4.08
CA TYR A 95 -15.70 -4.68 -5.40
C TYR A 95 -14.81 -5.19 -6.53
N HIS A 96 -14.04 -6.27 -6.29
CA HIS A 96 -13.13 -6.90 -7.25
C HIS A 96 -12.12 -5.92 -7.89
N GLY A 97 -11.69 -4.92 -7.10
CA GLY A 97 -10.98 -3.75 -7.57
C GLY A 97 -9.74 -3.41 -6.76
N THR A 98 -9.06 -4.40 -6.17
CA THR A 98 -7.78 -4.18 -5.50
C THR A 98 -6.82 -3.54 -6.49
N LEU A 99 -6.34 -2.34 -6.17
CA LEU A 99 -5.55 -1.56 -7.14
C LEU A 99 -4.07 -1.96 -7.15
N VAL A 100 -3.61 -2.65 -6.11
CA VAL A 100 -2.19 -3.00 -5.93
C VAL A 100 -2.05 -4.38 -5.29
N ALA A 101 -1.56 -5.33 -6.08
CA ALA A 101 -0.89 -6.53 -5.58
C ALA A 101 0.50 -6.11 -5.08
N GLN A 102 0.67 -6.07 -3.76
CA GLN A 102 1.88 -5.55 -3.12
C GLN A 102 3.08 -6.43 -3.42
N GLY A 103 4.20 -5.83 -3.78
CA GLY A 103 5.42 -6.55 -4.08
C GLY A 103 6.06 -7.28 -2.89
N ALA A 104 5.54 -7.08 -1.67
CA ALA A 104 6.03 -7.76 -0.47
C ALA A 104 5.46 -9.17 -0.29
N PHE A 105 4.19 -9.39 -0.68
CA PHE A 105 3.55 -10.70 -0.67
C PHE A 105 2.31 -10.71 -1.57
N SER A 106 2.42 -11.32 -2.73
CA SER A 106 1.33 -11.48 -3.70
C SER A 106 1.50 -12.73 -4.54
N LEU A 107 0.38 -13.27 -5.00
CA LEU A 107 0.29 -14.37 -5.96
C LEU A 107 -0.17 -13.83 -7.31
N TYR A 108 0.40 -14.33 -8.39
CA TYR A 108 0.09 -13.98 -9.77
C TYR A 108 -0.09 -15.24 -10.62
N ASP A 109 -1.06 -15.20 -11.53
CA ASP A 109 -1.13 -16.13 -12.66
C ASP A 109 0.03 -15.83 -13.61
N ARG A 110 0.86 -16.84 -13.90
CA ARG A 110 2.09 -16.69 -14.69
C ARG A 110 1.79 -16.21 -16.11
N GLN A 111 0.78 -16.77 -16.76
CA GLN A 111 0.47 -16.43 -18.15
C GLN A 111 -0.01 -14.98 -18.23
N ALA A 112 -0.96 -14.61 -17.38
CA ALA A 112 -1.48 -13.25 -17.34
C ALA A 112 -0.39 -12.23 -16.92
N LEU A 113 0.55 -12.62 -16.06
CA LEU A 113 1.71 -11.81 -15.70
C LEU A 113 2.67 -11.58 -16.88
N VAL A 114 2.94 -12.61 -17.68
CA VAL A 114 3.74 -12.51 -18.92
C VAL A 114 3.01 -11.65 -19.94
N GLU A 115 1.71 -11.86 -20.15
CA GLU A 115 0.88 -11.05 -21.05
C GLU A 115 0.80 -9.59 -20.60
N ALA A 116 0.86 -9.32 -19.30
CA ALA A 116 0.95 -7.98 -18.72
C ALA A 116 2.31 -7.29 -18.94
N GLY A 117 3.33 -8.02 -19.40
CA GLY A 117 4.69 -7.53 -19.63
C GLY A 117 5.64 -7.72 -18.44
N GLY A 118 5.21 -8.43 -17.40
CA GLY A 118 5.95 -8.60 -16.15
C GLY A 118 6.16 -7.28 -15.38
N TRP A 119 7.14 -7.26 -14.48
CA TRP A 119 7.45 -6.06 -13.69
C TRP A 119 8.28 -5.06 -14.51
N PRO A 120 7.80 -3.83 -14.77
CA PRO A 120 8.54 -2.81 -15.51
C PRO A 120 9.68 -2.23 -14.68
N ASP A 121 10.66 -1.59 -15.34
CA ASP A 121 11.77 -0.93 -14.67
C ASP A 121 11.38 0.44 -14.12
N CYS A 122 10.60 0.43 -13.04
CA CYS A 122 10.12 1.63 -12.36
C CYS A 122 10.12 1.44 -10.84
N VAL A 123 9.82 2.52 -10.10
CA VAL A 123 9.91 2.53 -8.63
C VAL A 123 8.69 1.85 -7.99
N GLY A 124 7.53 1.93 -8.65
CA GLY A 124 6.31 1.22 -8.26
C GLY A 124 6.00 0.06 -9.18
N GLU A 125 6.95 -0.86 -9.38
CA GLU A 125 6.82 -1.96 -10.34
C GLU A 125 5.59 -2.85 -10.07
N ASP A 126 5.24 -3.00 -8.79
CA ASP A 126 4.09 -3.76 -8.30
C ASP A 126 2.75 -3.04 -8.56
N ILE A 127 2.73 -1.70 -8.44
CA ILE A 127 1.58 -0.86 -8.79
C ILE A 127 1.36 -0.89 -10.30
N VAL A 128 2.40 -0.66 -11.10
CA VAL A 128 2.27 -0.57 -12.56
C VAL A 128 1.82 -1.92 -13.14
N VAL A 129 2.43 -3.04 -12.71
CA VAL A 129 1.98 -4.36 -13.19
C VAL A 129 0.52 -4.64 -12.78
N SER A 130 0.12 -4.27 -11.55
CA SER A 130 -1.28 -4.40 -11.10
C SER A 130 -2.23 -3.64 -12.01
N TRP A 131 -1.84 -2.44 -12.45
CA TRP A 131 -2.64 -1.62 -13.35
C TRP A 131 -2.66 -2.21 -14.77
N ALA A 132 -1.58 -2.87 -15.21
CA ALA A 132 -1.57 -3.62 -16.47
C ALA A 132 -2.56 -4.80 -16.48
N PHE A 133 -2.70 -5.52 -15.35
CA PHE A 133 -3.75 -6.54 -15.17
C PHE A 133 -5.14 -5.92 -15.27
N LEU A 134 -5.35 -4.83 -14.55
CA LEU A 134 -6.61 -4.10 -14.56
C LEU A 134 -6.94 -3.63 -15.99
N GLU A 135 -6.01 -3.02 -16.72
CA GLU A 135 -6.27 -2.50 -18.07
C GLU A 135 -6.70 -3.61 -19.05
N ARG A 136 -6.17 -4.82 -18.89
CA ARG A 136 -6.57 -6.03 -19.64
C ARG A 136 -7.93 -6.61 -19.23
N GLY A 137 -8.57 -6.06 -18.19
CA GLY A 137 -9.87 -6.51 -17.70
C GLY A 137 -9.78 -7.61 -16.65
N HIS A 138 -8.59 -7.98 -16.21
CA HIS A 138 -8.43 -8.90 -15.09
C HIS A 138 -8.82 -8.25 -13.76
N ARG A 139 -9.06 -9.11 -12.77
CA ARG A 139 -9.37 -8.76 -11.39
C ARG A 139 -8.17 -9.06 -10.50
N ILE A 140 -8.06 -8.30 -9.43
CA ILE A 140 -7.05 -8.52 -8.38
C ILE A 140 -7.79 -8.68 -7.05
N GLY A 141 -7.60 -9.85 -6.42
CA GLY A 141 -8.15 -10.18 -5.11
C GLY A 141 -7.26 -9.69 -3.97
N TYR A 142 -7.79 -9.74 -2.75
CA TYR A 142 -7.04 -9.54 -1.51
C TYR A 142 -7.39 -10.66 -0.54
N CYS A 143 -6.35 -11.35 -0.04
CA CYS A 143 -6.45 -12.41 0.95
C CYS A 143 -6.02 -11.84 2.30
N GLU A 144 -7.01 -11.50 3.14
CA GLU A 144 -6.74 -10.89 4.45
C GLU A 144 -6.07 -11.88 5.42
N ASP A 145 -6.26 -13.17 5.22
CA ASP A 145 -5.79 -14.29 6.03
C ASP A 145 -4.49 -14.95 5.58
N ALA A 146 -3.99 -14.61 4.40
CA ALA A 146 -2.62 -14.88 4.00
C ALA A 146 -1.69 -13.77 4.51
N ILE A 147 -1.08 -14.00 5.67
CA ILE A 147 -0.28 -12.98 6.37
C ILE A 147 1.22 -13.14 6.13
N VAL A 148 1.88 -12.01 5.90
CA VAL A 148 3.32 -11.88 6.00
C VAL A 148 3.68 -10.75 6.98
N PHE A 149 4.74 -10.95 7.75
CA PHE A 149 5.32 -9.93 8.62
C PHE A 149 6.56 -9.32 7.98
N THR A 150 6.65 -7.99 7.87
CA THR A 150 7.81 -7.28 7.31
C THR A 150 8.37 -6.28 8.31
N ASN A 151 9.64 -5.92 8.16
CA ASN A 151 10.23 -4.82 8.91
C ASN A 151 9.83 -3.48 8.28
N VAL A 152 9.19 -2.63 9.07
CA VAL A 152 8.89 -1.25 8.69
C VAL A 152 10.05 -0.32 9.06
N PRO A 153 10.28 0.77 8.30
CA PRO A 153 11.34 1.73 8.60
C PRO A 153 11.33 2.23 10.05
N ASP A 154 12.48 2.20 10.72
CA ASP A 154 12.64 2.65 12.10
C ASP A 154 13.14 4.11 12.18
N ARG A 155 13.68 4.65 11.09
CA ARG A 155 14.15 6.04 10.97
C ARG A 155 13.26 6.87 10.04
N LEU A 156 13.05 8.14 10.40
CA LEU A 156 12.20 9.07 9.62
C LEU A 156 12.68 9.24 8.18
N ARG A 157 14.00 9.24 7.94
CA ARG A 157 14.57 9.32 6.59
C ARG A 157 14.20 8.12 5.72
N GLN A 158 14.31 6.90 6.25
CA GLN A 158 13.93 5.67 5.54
C GLN A 158 12.41 5.62 5.31
N PHE A 159 11.63 6.01 6.32
CA PHE A 159 10.17 6.14 6.19
C PHE A 159 9.80 7.11 5.07
N ALA A 160 10.43 8.30 5.05
CA ALA A 160 10.18 9.30 4.02
C ALA A 160 10.54 8.78 2.62
N GLN A 161 11.67 8.10 2.48
CA GLN A 161 12.05 7.47 1.21
C GLN A 161 11.05 6.40 0.78
N GLN A 162 10.57 5.56 1.70
CA GLN A 162 9.56 4.54 1.38
C GLN A 162 8.27 5.18 0.87
N ARG A 163 7.72 6.16 1.60
CA ARG A 163 6.45 6.82 1.22
C ARG A 163 6.58 7.63 -0.05
N LYS A 164 7.71 8.31 -0.23
CA LYS A 164 8.07 8.96 -1.49
C LYS A 164 8.02 7.97 -2.66
N ARG A 165 8.59 6.78 -2.52
CA ARG A 165 8.55 5.74 -3.57
C ARG A 165 7.12 5.31 -3.90
N TRP A 166 6.26 5.13 -2.89
CA TRP A 166 4.86 4.76 -3.11
C TRP A 166 4.08 5.85 -3.86
N SER A 167 4.26 7.12 -3.49
CA SER A 167 3.65 8.26 -4.17
C SER A 167 4.13 8.40 -5.62
N ARG A 168 5.43 8.19 -5.86
CA ARG A 168 5.99 8.15 -7.23
C ARG A 168 5.39 7.01 -8.04
N GLY A 169 5.35 5.81 -7.48
CA GLY A 169 4.82 4.61 -8.13
C GLY A 169 3.34 4.76 -8.54
N LEU A 170 2.55 5.48 -7.74
CA LEU A 170 1.17 5.81 -8.11
C LEU A 170 1.11 6.71 -9.35
N ILE A 171 1.97 7.74 -9.45
CA ILE A 171 2.04 8.59 -10.65
C ILE A 171 2.54 7.81 -11.86
N GLU A 172 3.55 6.94 -11.69
CA GLU A 172 4.04 6.05 -12.75
C GLU A 172 2.88 5.19 -13.31
N ALA A 173 2.05 4.63 -12.44
CA ALA A 173 0.88 3.84 -12.86
C ALA A 173 -0.16 4.66 -13.63
N PHE A 174 -0.45 5.89 -13.20
CA PHE A 174 -1.32 6.80 -13.95
C PHE A 174 -0.75 7.17 -15.33
N LYS A 175 0.57 7.40 -15.43
CA LYS A 175 1.25 7.69 -16.70
C LYS A 175 1.24 6.48 -17.64
N SER A 176 1.45 5.28 -17.11
CA SER A 176 1.51 4.04 -17.91
C SER A 176 0.13 3.54 -18.36
N HIS A 177 -0.91 3.73 -17.54
CA HIS A 177 -2.26 3.19 -17.81
C HIS A 177 -3.38 4.25 -17.70
N PRO A 178 -3.30 5.39 -18.43
CA PRO A 178 -4.26 6.48 -18.31
C PRO A 178 -5.69 6.10 -18.75
N LYS A 179 -5.83 5.09 -19.63
CA LYS A 179 -7.12 4.60 -20.13
C LYS A 179 -8.01 4.06 -19.00
N LEU A 180 -7.41 3.60 -17.91
CA LEU A 180 -8.15 3.11 -16.74
C LEU A 180 -9.04 4.16 -16.09
N LEU A 181 -8.73 5.46 -16.25
CA LEU A 181 -9.56 6.57 -15.74
C LEU A 181 -10.94 6.67 -16.41
N HIS A 182 -11.10 6.09 -17.59
CA HIS A 182 -12.31 6.19 -18.40
C HIS A 182 -12.98 4.83 -18.64
N LYS A 183 -12.29 3.73 -18.29
CA LYS A 183 -12.82 2.37 -18.49
C LYS A 183 -13.89 2.06 -17.43
N ARG A 184 -15.12 1.84 -17.87
CA ARG A 184 -16.24 1.46 -16.97
C ARG A 184 -15.96 0.13 -16.29
N ARG A 185 -15.83 0.17 -14.96
CA ARG A 185 -15.64 -1.00 -14.09
C ARG A 185 -15.91 -0.67 -12.64
N MET A 186 -16.13 -1.69 -11.81
CA MET A 186 -16.35 -1.50 -10.37
C MET A 186 -15.15 -0.83 -9.67
N SER A 187 -13.93 -1.12 -10.11
CA SER A 187 -12.72 -0.52 -9.52
C SER A 187 -12.51 0.96 -9.88
N LEU A 188 -13.31 1.52 -10.81
CA LEU A 188 -13.14 2.90 -11.31
C LEU A 188 -13.28 3.92 -10.18
N LEU A 189 -14.20 3.68 -9.24
CA LEU A 189 -14.38 4.52 -8.05
C LEU A 189 -13.08 4.65 -7.25
N PHE A 190 -12.35 3.54 -7.04
CA PHE A 190 -11.10 3.56 -6.28
C PHE A 190 -9.95 4.18 -7.07
N ILE A 191 -9.97 4.08 -8.40
CA ILE A 191 -8.97 4.75 -9.24
C ILE A 191 -9.14 6.27 -9.13
N TRP A 192 -10.39 6.76 -9.22
CA TRP A 192 -10.69 8.17 -8.98
C TRP A 192 -10.41 8.60 -7.54
N TRP A 193 -10.67 7.73 -6.55
CA TRP A 193 -10.23 7.97 -5.17
C TRP A 193 -8.71 8.21 -5.11
N ASN A 194 -7.90 7.38 -5.79
CA ASN A 194 -6.44 7.59 -5.84
C ASN A 194 -6.05 8.90 -6.54
N VAL A 195 -6.82 9.37 -7.53
CA VAL A 195 -6.59 10.69 -8.16
C VAL A 195 -6.77 11.81 -7.12
N LEU A 196 -7.77 11.67 -6.23
CA LEU A 196 -8.03 12.67 -5.19
C LEU A 196 -6.93 12.76 -4.13
N PHE A 197 -6.04 11.76 -4.00
CA PHE A 197 -4.92 11.86 -3.06
C PHE A 197 -4.00 13.04 -3.34
N LEU A 198 -3.69 13.34 -4.61
CA LEU A 198 -2.83 14.47 -4.94
C LEU A 198 -3.40 15.83 -4.46
N PRO A 199 -4.62 16.25 -4.85
CA PRO A 199 -5.18 17.51 -4.38
C PRO A 199 -5.43 17.50 -2.87
N LEU A 200 -5.84 16.38 -2.27
CA LEU A 200 -6.04 16.27 -0.82
C LEU A 200 -4.71 16.46 -0.05
N ASP A 201 -3.63 15.83 -0.50
CA ASP A 201 -2.32 15.95 0.12
C ASP A 201 -1.75 17.36 -0.05
N LEU A 202 -1.99 18.02 -1.19
CA LEU A 202 -1.63 19.42 -1.42
C LEU A 202 -2.40 20.37 -0.48
N VAL A 203 -3.73 20.24 -0.41
CA VAL A 203 -4.57 21.05 0.49
C VAL A 203 -4.17 20.80 1.94
N TYR A 204 -3.94 19.56 2.34
CA TYR A 204 -3.51 19.28 3.71
C TYR A 204 -2.15 19.92 4.01
N THR A 205 -1.18 19.76 3.10
CA THR A 205 0.20 20.24 3.30
C THR A 205 0.29 21.77 3.30
N PHE A 206 -0.39 22.44 2.37
CA PHE A 206 -0.23 23.88 2.15
C PHE A 206 -1.35 24.74 2.74
N VAL A 207 -2.49 24.15 3.13
CA VAL A 207 -3.62 24.89 3.72
C VAL A 207 -3.83 24.45 5.16
N PHE A 208 -4.01 23.15 5.41
CA PHE A 208 -4.34 22.67 6.75
C PHE A 208 -3.16 22.81 7.74
N ILE A 209 -1.95 22.35 7.40
CA ILE A 209 -0.78 22.45 8.31
C ILE A 209 -0.46 23.92 8.65
N PRO A 210 -0.34 24.87 7.69
CA PRO A 210 -0.18 26.28 8.01
C PRO A 210 -1.36 26.85 8.81
N GLY A 211 -2.58 26.39 8.56
CA GLY A 211 -3.76 26.74 9.34
C GLY A 211 -3.67 26.31 10.81
N VAL A 212 -3.15 25.10 11.08
CA VAL A 212 -2.87 24.64 12.46
C VAL A 212 -1.82 25.53 13.12
N ILE A 213 -0.74 25.86 12.41
CA ILE A 213 0.32 26.75 12.92
C ILE A 213 -0.26 28.14 13.23
N ALA A 214 -1.04 28.71 12.32
CA ALA A 214 -1.70 30.00 12.50
C ALA A 214 -2.65 30.00 13.70
N ALA A 215 -3.41 28.92 13.91
CA ALA A 215 -4.31 28.77 15.05
C ALA A 215 -3.56 28.76 16.39
N VAL A 216 -2.34 28.21 16.45
CA VAL A 216 -1.49 28.27 17.66
C VAL A 216 -1.11 29.72 18.01
N PHE A 217 -1.00 30.60 17.02
CA PHE A 217 -0.77 32.04 17.20
C PHE A 217 -2.06 32.87 17.34
N GLY A 218 -3.23 32.22 17.48
CA GLY A 218 -4.52 32.89 17.68
C GLY A 218 -5.25 33.27 16.38
N HIS A 219 -4.78 32.84 15.21
CA HIS A 219 -5.41 33.10 13.91
C HIS A 219 -6.21 31.89 13.42
N TYR A 220 -7.53 31.89 13.66
CA TYR A 220 -8.41 30.74 13.41
C TYR A 220 -9.11 30.73 12.03
N TYR A 221 -8.47 31.28 10.98
CA TYR A 221 -9.11 31.44 9.66
C TYR A 221 -9.43 30.12 8.96
N ILE A 222 -8.58 29.11 9.15
CA ILE A 222 -8.66 27.80 8.47
C ILE A 222 -8.94 26.68 9.48
N VAL A 223 -8.24 26.70 10.61
CA VAL A 223 -8.38 25.74 11.70
C VAL A 223 -8.96 26.48 12.90
N GLY A 224 -10.10 26.02 13.38
CA GLY A 224 -10.84 26.63 14.48
C GLY A 224 -11.79 25.63 15.14
N ILE A 225 -12.84 26.13 15.78
CA ILE A 225 -13.78 25.26 16.50
C ILE A 225 -14.47 24.25 15.58
N MET A 226 -14.73 24.62 14.32
CA MET A 226 -15.33 23.74 13.32
C MET A 226 -14.43 22.54 12.96
N THR A 227 -13.10 22.72 12.92
CA THR A 227 -12.18 21.59 12.71
C THR A 227 -12.13 20.65 13.90
N LEU A 228 -12.38 21.13 15.12
CA LEU A 228 -12.50 20.27 16.30
C LEU A 228 -13.75 19.38 16.22
N LEU A 229 -14.82 19.83 15.58
CA LEU A 229 -16.03 19.02 15.35
C LEU A 229 -15.79 17.83 14.41
N VAL A 230 -14.70 17.83 13.63
CA VAL A 230 -14.29 16.69 12.80
C VAL A 230 -13.64 15.59 13.65
N LEU A 231 -13.05 15.92 14.80
CA LEU A 231 -12.37 14.93 15.66
C LEU A 231 -13.31 13.84 16.19
N PRO A 232 -14.53 14.13 16.70
CA PRO A 232 -15.50 13.10 17.06
C PRO A 232 -15.83 12.17 15.89
N LEU A 233 -16.04 12.71 14.69
CA LEU A 233 -16.33 11.91 13.49
C LEU A 233 -15.13 11.03 13.12
N ALA A 234 -13.91 11.56 13.18
CA ALA A 234 -12.69 10.80 12.96
C ALA A 234 -12.54 9.67 14.00
N VAL A 235 -12.81 9.94 15.27
CA VAL A 235 -12.78 8.93 16.35
C VAL A 235 -13.82 7.84 16.10
N LEU A 236 -15.04 8.21 15.71
CA LEU A 236 -16.10 7.24 15.40
C LEU A 236 -15.72 6.36 14.20
N TRP A 237 -15.19 6.96 13.13
CA TRP A 237 -14.74 6.25 11.93
C TRP A 237 -13.59 5.28 12.24
N ASN A 238 -12.55 5.75 12.95
CA ASN A 238 -11.46 4.88 13.37
C ASN A 238 -11.96 3.79 14.35
N GLY A 239 -12.90 4.11 15.24
CA GLY A 239 -13.52 3.13 16.13
C GLY A 239 -14.27 2.03 15.36
N PHE A 240 -14.97 2.41 14.29
CA PHE A 240 -15.66 1.47 13.40
C PHE A 240 -14.68 0.55 12.68
N ILE A 241 -13.66 1.08 12.00
CA ILE A 241 -12.64 0.27 11.31
C ILE A 241 -11.93 -0.64 12.30
N TYR A 242 -11.58 -0.14 13.50
CA TYR A 242 -10.94 -0.95 14.54
C TYR A 242 -11.82 -2.13 14.96
N ARG A 243 -13.13 -1.91 15.12
CA ARG A 243 -14.09 -2.98 15.45
C ARG A 243 -14.14 -4.04 14.34
N VAL A 244 -14.16 -3.63 13.06
CA VAL A 244 -14.12 -4.55 11.92
C VAL A 244 -12.84 -5.37 11.92
N GLN A 245 -11.68 -4.70 12.04
CA GLN A 245 -10.39 -5.39 12.03
C GLN A 245 -10.19 -6.33 13.23
N ARG A 246 -10.72 -5.98 14.41
CA ARG A 246 -10.68 -6.84 15.60
C ARG A 246 -11.44 -8.15 15.43
N ARG A 247 -12.55 -8.14 14.70
CA ARG A 247 -13.28 -9.38 14.39
C ARG A 247 -12.45 -10.30 13.49
N MET A 248 -11.72 -9.72 12.54
CA MET A 248 -10.86 -10.47 11.61
C MET A 248 -9.67 -11.12 12.33
N PHE A 249 -8.93 -10.37 13.15
CA PHE A 249 -7.79 -10.92 13.89
C PHE A 249 -8.20 -12.07 14.82
N LYS A 250 -9.36 -11.95 15.47
CA LYS A 250 -9.93 -13.02 16.28
C LYS A 250 -10.21 -14.30 15.48
N ARG A 251 -10.59 -14.21 14.20
CA ARG A 251 -10.82 -15.40 13.33
C ARG A 251 -9.53 -16.13 13.00
N GLN A 252 -8.38 -15.47 13.11
CA GLN A 252 -7.07 -16.04 12.82
C GLN A 252 -6.26 -16.35 14.08
N ASP A 253 -6.92 -16.32 15.24
CA ASP A 253 -6.30 -16.44 16.56
C ASP A 253 -5.14 -15.45 16.81
N LEU A 254 -5.17 -14.32 16.09
CA LEU A 254 -4.22 -13.25 16.26
C LEU A 254 -4.76 -12.23 17.28
N ARG A 255 -3.86 -11.77 18.15
CA ARG A 255 -4.18 -10.73 19.13
C ARG A 255 -3.68 -9.38 18.63
N ILE A 256 -4.60 -8.44 18.48
CA ILE A 256 -4.23 -7.05 18.21
C ILE A 256 -3.50 -6.51 19.43
N ARG A 257 -2.32 -5.96 19.20
CA ARG A 257 -1.54 -5.30 20.23
C ARG A 257 -2.31 -4.08 20.76
N ARG A 258 -2.41 -3.97 22.08
CA ARG A 258 -2.91 -2.76 22.73
C ARG A 258 -1.81 -1.69 22.67
N ASN A 259 -1.96 -0.74 21.75
CA ASN A 259 -1.05 0.39 21.59
C ASN A 259 -1.85 1.70 21.43
N PRO A 260 -2.52 2.18 22.50
CA PRO A 260 -3.40 3.34 22.44
C PRO A 260 -2.63 4.63 22.14
N LEU A 261 -1.39 4.75 22.63
CA LEU A 261 -0.53 5.89 22.32
C LEU A 261 -0.16 5.91 20.83
N GLY A 262 0.24 4.77 20.27
CA GLY A 262 0.49 4.66 18.83
C GLY A 262 -0.73 4.98 17.98
N PHE A 263 -1.93 4.61 18.45
CA PHE A 263 -3.19 4.92 17.78
C PHE A 263 -3.52 6.42 17.83
N LEU A 264 -3.31 7.07 18.98
CA LEU A 264 -3.52 8.51 19.12
C LEU A 264 -2.56 9.31 18.21
N VAL A 265 -1.28 8.93 18.21
CA VAL A 265 -0.27 9.55 17.32
C VAL A 265 -0.59 9.27 15.86
N TYR A 266 -1.06 8.06 15.54
CA TYR A 266 -1.56 7.71 14.20
C TYR A 266 -2.73 8.62 13.78
N MET A 267 -3.70 8.85 14.67
CA MET A 267 -4.89 9.62 14.37
C MET A 267 -4.60 11.12 14.18
N LEU A 268 -3.68 11.69 14.96
CA LEU A 268 -3.49 13.15 15.02
C LEU A 268 -2.23 13.65 14.29
N VAL A 269 -1.11 12.93 14.40
CA VAL A 269 0.21 13.43 13.99
C VAL A 269 0.69 12.79 12.69
N TYR A 270 0.30 11.54 12.43
CA TYR A 270 0.83 10.78 11.32
C TYR A 270 0.59 11.43 9.96
N SER A 271 -0.62 11.93 9.72
CA SER A 271 -0.99 12.66 8.50
C SER A 271 -0.08 13.87 8.29
N MET A 272 0.13 14.70 9.32
CA MET A 272 0.99 15.90 9.26
C MET A 272 2.43 15.59 8.81
N ILE A 273 2.93 14.38 9.04
CA ILE A 273 4.24 13.92 8.56
C ILE A 273 4.12 13.29 7.17
N LEU A 274 3.11 12.45 6.96
CA LEU A 274 2.95 11.66 5.74
C LEU A 274 2.62 12.52 4.51
N GLN A 275 1.66 13.45 4.59
CA GLN A 275 1.19 14.21 3.43
C GLN A 275 2.29 15.08 2.79
N PRO A 276 3.12 15.83 3.55
CA PRO A 276 4.23 16.57 2.95
C PRO A 276 5.23 15.66 2.22
N ILE A 277 5.49 14.46 2.76
CA ILE A 277 6.36 13.45 2.13
C ILE A 277 5.72 12.93 0.83
N CYS A 278 4.41 12.69 0.82
CA CYS A 278 3.68 12.27 -0.36
C CYS A 278 3.72 13.34 -1.45
N VAL A 279 3.45 14.61 -1.11
CA VAL A 279 3.59 15.77 -2.00
C VAL A 279 4.98 15.84 -2.60
N TRP A 280 6.03 15.69 -1.77
CA TRP A 280 7.40 15.63 -2.27
C TRP A 280 7.62 14.47 -3.23
N GLY A 281 7.03 13.30 -2.96
CA GLY A 281 7.00 12.16 -3.88
C GLY A 281 6.39 12.53 -5.23
N TYR A 282 5.20 13.11 -5.22
CA TYR A 282 4.49 13.50 -6.43
C TYR A 282 5.28 14.52 -7.27
N VAL A 283 5.69 15.63 -6.65
CA VAL A 283 6.48 16.70 -7.29
C VAL A 283 7.76 16.12 -7.87
N SER A 284 8.43 15.24 -7.14
CA SER A 284 9.70 14.70 -7.57
C SER A 284 9.60 13.71 -8.75
N GLU A 285 8.43 13.13 -9.03
CA GLU A 285 8.18 12.33 -10.24
C GLU A 285 7.73 13.22 -11.41
N LEU A 286 6.99 14.29 -11.13
CA LEU A 286 6.59 15.27 -12.14
C LEU A 286 7.80 16.08 -12.64
N ALA A 287 8.72 16.43 -11.74
CA ALA A 287 9.97 17.15 -12.06
C ALA A 287 11.09 16.24 -12.61
N GLY A 288 10.83 14.93 -12.81
CA GLY A 288 11.82 14.01 -13.37
C GLY A 288 13.09 13.82 -12.51
N LEU A 289 13.03 14.10 -11.21
CA LEU A 289 14.21 14.01 -10.33
C LEU A 289 14.71 12.57 -10.21
N ARG A 290 16.03 12.39 -10.24
CA ARG A 290 16.71 11.09 -10.21
C ARG A 290 16.06 10.10 -9.22
N LYS A 291 15.85 8.87 -9.71
CA LYS A 291 15.27 7.76 -8.97
C LYS A 291 16.36 7.10 -8.14
N ASN A 292 16.58 7.61 -6.93
CA ASN A 292 17.50 6.96 -5.98
C ASN A 292 16.79 5.79 -5.32
N TRP A 293 17.26 4.57 -5.63
CA TRP A 293 16.78 3.28 -5.11
C TRP A 293 17.22 3.04 -3.66
N GLY A 294 17.03 4.04 -2.78
CA GLY A 294 17.52 4.04 -1.40
C GLY A 294 17.35 2.66 -0.74
N THR A 295 18.46 2.08 -0.30
CA THR A 295 18.47 0.83 0.45
C THR A 295 17.72 1.05 1.77
N LYS A 296 16.81 0.12 2.10
CA LYS A 296 16.15 0.08 3.41
C LYS A 296 17.20 0.06 4.51
#